data_AF-A0A7G9RCT7-F1
#
_entry.id   AF-A0A7G9RCT7-F1
#
_cell.length_a   1.000
_cell.length_b   1.000
_cell.length_c   1.000
_cell.angle_alpha   90.00
_cell.angle_beta   90.00
_cell.angle_gamma   90.00
#
_symmetry.space_group_name_H-M   'P 1'
#
loop_
_entity.id
_entity.type
_entity.pdbx_description
1 polymer ?
#
loop_
_entity_poly.entity_id
_entity_poly.type
_entity_poly.pdbx_seq_one_letter_code
_entity_poly.pdbx_strand_id
1 'polypeptide(L)'
;MISHPAPTVVRRATRAVALTPAVLLLAATPALAAPPEQWATPPEVSPLNFLIVLVLIPGALFLLITLLAWLPSLGKSEQGYHPGSSWHNEPEWFGGPRDGLRKADEVAPETLETSGGRGGSSGRW
;
A
#
# COMPACT_ATOMS: atom_id res chain seq x y z
N MET A 1 34.01 -14.99 17.07
CA MET A 1 32.86 -14.92 18.00
C MET A 1 32.20 -13.57 17.84
N ILE A 2 31.06 -13.52 17.14
CA ILE A 2 30.27 -12.28 16.95
C ILE A 2 29.00 -12.47 17.77
N SER A 3 28.89 -11.76 18.89
CA SER A 3 27.71 -11.76 19.75
C SER A 3 26.65 -10.88 19.08
N HIS A 4 25.52 -11.47 18.68
CA HIS A 4 24.35 -10.72 18.20
C HIS A 4 23.57 -10.14 19.40
N PRO A 5 23.42 -8.82 19.55
CA PRO A 5 22.52 -8.26 20.55
C PRO A 5 21.10 -8.11 19.99
N ALA A 6 20.15 -8.93 20.46
CA ALA A 6 18.73 -8.58 20.56
C ALA A 6 18.07 -9.57 21.55
N PRO A 7 17.05 -9.19 22.37
CA PRO A 7 16.00 -8.24 22.00
C PRO A 7 15.36 -7.48 23.18
N THR A 8 15.77 -6.24 23.46
CA THR A 8 14.98 -5.36 24.35
C THR A 8 13.60 -5.02 23.77
N VAL A 9 13.45 -5.10 22.45
CA VAL A 9 12.21 -4.83 21.71
C VAL A 9 11.15 -5.91 21.96
N VAL A 10 11.54 -7.20 21.94
CA VAL A 10 10.60 -8.32 22.18
C VAL A 10 10.04 -8.30 23.60
N ARG A 11 10.85 -7.89 24.59
CA ARG A 11 10.43 -7.75 26.00
C ARG A 11 9.49 -6.55 26.23
N ARG A 12 9.58 -5.51 25.41
CA ARG A 12 8.65 -4.36 25.43
C ARG A 12 7.32 -4.70 24.77
N ALA A 13 7.36 -5.44 23.65
CA ALA A 13 6.16 -5.90 22.96
C ALA A 13 5.31 -6.83 23.83
N THR A 14 5.93 -7.76 24.56
CA THR A 14 5.23 -8.66 25.51
C THR A 14 4.59 -7.90 26.68
N ARG A 15 5.22 -6.85 27.19
CA ARG A 15 4.64 -6.00 28.25
C ARG A 15 3.45 -5.17 27.77
N ALA A 16 3.51 -4.67 26.53
CA ALA A 16 2.41 -3.91 25.95
C ALA A 16 1.15 -4.77 25.76
N VAL A 17 1.31 -6.02 25.30
CA VAL A 17 0.22 -6.99 25.14
C VAL A 17 -0.36 -7.44 26.50
N ALA A 18 0.48 -7.64 27.51
CA ALA A 18 0.03 -8.06 28.83
C ALA A 18 -0.77 -6.98 29.59
N LEU A 19 -0.51 -5.70 29.33
CA LEU A 19 -1.21 -4.59 29.98
C LEU A 19 -2.50 -4.18 29.26
N THR A 20 -2.69 -4.58 28.00
CA THR A 20 -3.89 -4.25 27.21
C THR A 20 -5.21 -4.68 27.89
N PRO A 21 -5.37 -5.91 28.44
CA PRO A 21 -6.63 -6.30 29.08
C PRO A 21 -6.91 -5.51 30.37
N ALA A 22 -5.87 -5.20 31.15
CA ALA A 22 -6.04 -4.40 32.37
C ALA A 22 -6.47 -2.95 32.07
N VAL A 23 -5.89 -2.35 31.03
CA VAL A 23 -6.27 -1.00 30.56
C VAL A 23 -7.70 -0.99 30.01
N LEU A 24 -8.10 -2.02 29.26
CA LEU A 24 -9.48 -2.16 28.76
C LEU A 24 -10.50 -2.31 29.90
N LEU A 25 -10.17 -3.05 30.96
CA LEU A 25 -11.04 -3.22 32.13
C LEU A 25 -11.19 -1.91 32.93
N LEU A 26 -10.11 -1.13 33.09
CA LEU A 26 -10.15 0.18 33.76
C LEU A 26 -10.92 1.22 32.95
N ALA A 27 -10.87 1.15 31.61
CA ALA A 27 -11.63 2.02 30.72
C ALA A 27 -13.13 1.70 30.65
N ALA A 28 -13.57 0.55 31.18
CA ALA A 28 -14.98 0.15 31.24
C ALA A 28 -15.74 0.72 32.47
N THR A 29 -15.06 1.46 33.35
CA THR A 29 -15.66 2.14 34.50
C THR A 29 -16.93 2.98 34.23
N PRO A 30 -17.07 3.75 33.13
CA PRO A 30 -18.30 4.50 32.87
C PRO A 30 -19.52 3.60 32.55
N ALA A 31 -19.32 2.35 32.16
CA ALA A 31 -20.43 1.42 31.88
C ALA A 31 -21.13 0.91 33.17
N LEU A 32 -20.53 1.14 34.34
CA LEU A 32 -21.09 0.75 35.65
C LEU A 32 -21.81 1.91 36.36
N ALA A 33 -21.81 3.12 35.79
CA ALA A 33 -22.53 4.25 36.36
C ALA A 33 -24.03 4.11 36.08
N ALA A 34 -24.86 4.34 37.11
CA ALA A 34 -26.31 4.40 36.93
C ALA A 34 -26.65 5.58 36.00
N PRO A 35 -27.51 5.38 34.99
CA PRO A 35 -27.98 6.48 34.15
C PRO A 35 -28.77 7.49 35.00
N PRO A 36 -28.63 8.80 34.77
CA PRO A 36 -29.49 9.82 35.38
C PRO A 36 -30.96 9.56 35.07
N GLU A 37 -31.83 9.75 36.07
CA GLU A 37 -33.30 9.59 35.97
C GLU A 37 -33.94 10.43 34.85
N GLN A 38 -33.26 11.47 34.37
CA GLN A 38 -33.75 12.35 33.29
C GLN A 38 -33.48 11.81 31.88
N TRP A 39 -32.77 10.69 31.73
CA TRP A 39 -32.48 10.13 30.41
C TRP A 39 -33.64 9.29 29.90
N ALA A 40 -33.99 9.48 28.63
CA ALA A 40 -34.93 8.60 27.95
C ALA A 40 -34.32 7.20 27.83
N THR A 41 -35.11 6.17 28.14
CA THR A 41 -34.70 4.79 27.94
C THR A 41 -34.49 4.55 26.44
N PRO A 42 -33.27 4.16 26.01
CA PRO A 42 -33.04 3.86 24.61
C PRO A 42 -33.87 2.65 24.20
N PRO A 43 -34.35 2.61 22.94
CA PRO A 43 -35.05 1.43 22.43
C PRO A 43 -34.12 0.22 22.48
N GLU A 44 -34.67 -0.92 22.90
CA GLU A 44 -33.91 -2.16 22.91
C GLU A 44 -33.53 -2.56 21.47
N VAL A 45 -32.23 -2.76 21.26
CA VAL A 45 -31.70 -3.28 20.01
C VAL A 45 -31.36 -4.75 20.17
N SER A 46 -31.76 -5.58 19.22
CA SER A 46 -31.40 -7.00 19.27
C SER A 46 -29.88 -7.17 19.13
N PRO A 47 -29.24 -8.09 19.87
CA PRO A 47 -27.80 -8.33 19.76
C PRO A 47 -27.36 -8.70 18.35
N LEU A 48 -28.20 -9.44 17.62
CA LEU A 48 -27.97 -9.80 16.23
C LEU A 48 -27.95 -8.57 15.32
N ASN A 49 -28.86 -7.60 15.52
CA ASN A 49 -28.84 -6.36 14.75
C ASN A 49 -27.57 -5.54 15.02
N PHE A 50 -27.12 -5.47 16.27
CA PHE A 50 -25.86 -4.81 16.62
C PHE A 50 -24.66 -5.47 15.91
N LEU A 51 -24.57 -6.81 15.94
CA LEU A 51 -23.48 -7.54 15.28
C LEU A 51 -23.51 -7.37 13.76
N ILE A 52 -24.70 -7.37 13.15
CA ILE A 52 -24.84 -7.09 11.71
C ILE A 52 -24.30 -5.70 11.40
N VAL A 53 -24.73 -4.66 12.11
CA VAL A 53 -24.24 -3.29 11.88
C VAL A 53 -22.72 -3.21 12.06
N LEU A 54 -22.19 -3.83 13.10
CA LEU A 54 -20.76 -3.81 13.43
C LEU A 54 -19.88 -4.50 12.38
N VAL A 55 -20.37 -5.56 11.73
CA VAL A 55 -19.57 -6.36 10.78
C VAL A 55 -19.92 -6.03 9.33
N LEU A 56 -21.20 -5.94 9.00
CA LEU A 56 -21.70 -5.76 7.64
C LEU A 56 -21.34 -4.39 7.09
N ILE A 57 -21.47 -3.30 7.88
CA ILE A 57 -21.17 -1.96 7.39
C ILE A 57 -19.67 -1.82 7.07
N PRO A 58 -18.73 -2.15 7.99
CA PRO A 58 -17.31 -2.09 7.66
C PRO A 58 -16.92 -3.06 6.56
N GLY A 59 -17.50 -4.27 6.53
CA GLY A 59 -17.24 -5.26 5.49
C GLY A 59 -17.70 -4.81 4.11
N ALA A 60 -18.90 -4.24 4.01
CA ALA A 60 -19.44 -3.69 2.77
C ALA A 60 -18.60 -2.50 2.29
N LEU A 61 -18.20 -1.60 3.20
CA LEU A 61 -17.35 -0.47 2.88
C LEU A 61 -15.97 -0.93 2.38
N PHE A 62 -15.38 -1.93 3.04
CA PHE A 62 -14.11 -2.53 2.62
C PHE A 62 -14.22 -3.13 1.21
N LEU A 63 -15.26 -3.91 0.93
CA LEU A 63 -15.49 -4.50 -0.39
C LEU A 63 -15.69 -3.42 -1.46
N LEU A 64 -16.48 -2.38 -1.15
CA LEU A 64 -16.71 -1.26 -2.05
C LEU A 64 -15.39 -0.55 -2.38
N ILE A 65 -14.61 -0.17 -1.37
CA ILE A 65 -13.30 0.48 -1.55
C ILE A 65 -12.37 -0.42 -2.37
N THR A 66 -12.31 -1.71 -2.05
CA THR A 66 -11.46 -2.68 -2.76
C THR A 66 -11.87 -2.77 -4.23
N LEU A 67 -13.17 -2.82 -4.51
CA LEU A 67 -13.68 -2.87 -5.88
C LEU A 67 -13.36 -1.59 -6.64
N LEU A 68 -13.58 -0.40 -6.05
CA LEU A 68 -13.21 0.87 -6.68
C LEU A 68 -11.70 1.00 -6.91
N ALA A 69 -10.88 0.51 -5.97
CA ALA A 69 -9.42 0.52 -6.11
C ALA A 69 -8.93 -0.48 -7.17
N TRP A 70 -9.61 -1.60 -7.33
CA TRP A 70 -9.28 -2.62 -8.33
C TRP A 70 -9.80 -2.28 -9.73
N LEU A 71 -10.89 -1.51 -9.83
CA LEU A 71 -11.56 -1.17 -11.09
C LEU A 71 -10.63 -0.60 -12.19
N PRO A 72 -9.68 0.32 -11.90
CA PRO A 72 -8.76 0.84 -12.91
C PRO A 72 -7.85 -0.23 -13.50
N SER A 73 -7.52 -1.28 -12.74
CA SER A 73 -6.66 -2.36 -13.21
C SER A 73 -7.32 -3.22 -14.30
N LEU A 74 -8.66 -3.30 -14.29
CA LEU A 74 -9.42 -4.05 -15.30
C LEU A 74 -9.49 -3.32 -16.64
N GLY A 75 -9.50 -1.98 -16.63
CA GLY A 75 -9.54 -1.17 -17.84
C GLY A 75 -8.17 -0.93 -18.48
N LYS A 76 -7.08 -1.23 -17.75
CA LYS A 76 -5.73 -1.14 -18.29
C LYS A 76 -5.48 -2.36 -19.17
N SER A 77 -5.76 -2.21 -20.47
CA SER A 77 -5.32 -3.18 -21.47
C SER A 77 -3.79 -3.19 -21.46
N GLU A 78 -3.20 -4.10 -20.71
CA GLU A 78 -1.80 -4.44 -20.85
C GLU A 78 -1.60 -5.12 -22.20
N GLN A 79 -1.61 -4.33 -23.29
CA GLN A 79 -0.97 -4.74 -24.53
C GLN A 79 0.54 -4.64 -24.31
N GLY A 80 1.03 -5.51 -23.42
CA GLY A 80 2.44 -5.75 -23.24
C GLY A 80 3.04 -6.24 -24.56
N TYR A 81 4.34 -6.06 -24.71
CA TYR A 81 5.04 -6.60 -25.87
C TYR A 81 4.86 -8.13 -25.92
N HIS A 82 4.35 -8.63 -27.05
CA HIS A 82 4.30 -10.07 -27.32
C HIS A 82 5.44 -10.45 -28.27
N PRO A 83 6.20 -11.53 -28.00
CA PRO A 83 7.22 -12.02 -28.92
C PRO A 83 6.63 -12.29 -30.31
N GLY A 84 7.23 -11.71 -31.36
CA GLY A 84 6.75 -11.81 -32.74
C GLY A 84 5.75 -10.73 -33.16
N SER A 85 5.29 -9.88 -32.24
CA SER A 85 4.56 -8.65 -32.58
C SER A 85 5.53 -7.51 -32.89
N SER A 86 5.13 -6.58 -33.76
CA SER A 86 5.85 -5.31 -33.94
C SER A 86 5.83 -4.49 -32.64
N TRP A 87 6.86 -3.68 -32.44
CA TRP A 87 6.91 -2.75 -31.32
C TRP A 87 5.95 -1.58 -31.59
N HIS A 88 4.97 -1.36 -30.69
CA HIS A 88 3.96 -0.28 -30.81
C HIS A 88 4.02 0.73 -29.65
N ASN A 89 4.91 0.52 -28.68
CA ASN A 89 5.05 1.39 -27.52
C ASN A 89 6.04 2.52 -27.83
N GLU A 90 6.07 3.55 -26.99
CA GLU A 90 7.08 4.60 -27.10
C GLU A 90 8.49 4.03 -26.83
N PRO A 91 9.53 4.52 -27.54
CA PRO A 91 10.90 4.10 -27.30
C PRO A 91 11.35 4.56 -25.90
N GLU A 92 11.74 3.61 -25.05
CA GLU A 92 12.16 3.90 -23.67
C GLU A 92 13.65 3.60 -23.47
N TRP A 93 14.37 4.57 -22.92
CA TRP A 93 15.77 4.40 -22.53
C TRP A 93 15.88 4.12 -21.04
N PHE A 94 15.95 2.84 -20.68
CA PHE A 94 16.20 2.41 -19.32
C PHE A 94 17.65 2.69 -18.91
N GLY A 95 17.85 3.50 -17.88
CA GLY A 95 19.19 3.87 -17.38
C GLY A 95 19.86 5.04 -18.11
N GLY A 96 19.12 5.76 -18.96
CA GLY A 96 19.58 7.03 -19.55
C GLY A 96 19.66 8.17 -18.53
N PRO A 97 20.07 9.38 -18.96
CA PRO A 97 20.09 10.56 -18.10
C PRO A 97 18.75 10.76 -17.38
N ARG A 98 18.80 11.15 -16.10
CA ARG A 98 17.63 11.23 -15.20
C ARG A 98 16.50 12.15 -15.68
N ASP A 99 16.77 13.01 -16.67
CA ASP A 99 15.81 13.92 -17.29
C ASP A 99 15.15 13.34 -18.58
N GLY A 100 15.34 12.05 -18.86
CA GLY A 100 14.74 11.34 -19.98
C GLY A 100 15.27 11.79 -21.35
N LEU A 101 14.50 11.51 -22.42
CA LEU A 101 14.85 11.87 -23.80
C LEU A 101 15.03 13.39 -24.00
N ARG A 102 14.39 14.21 -23.16
CA ARG A 102 14.50 15.68 -23.21
C ARG A 102 15.93 16.19 -23.08
N LYS A 103 16.78 15.46 -22.34
CA LYS A 103 18.21 15.78 -22.26
C LYS A 103 19.06 15.16 -23.34
N ALA A 104 18.58 14.15 -24.06
CA ALA A 104 19.24 13.72 -25.28
C ALA A 104 19.14 14.82 -26.36
N ASP A 105 18.00 15.52 -26.43
CA ASP A 105 17.77 16.62 -27.38
C ASP A 105 18.58 17.90 -27.05
N GLU A 106 18.98 18.08 -25.79
CA GLU A 106 19.78 19.22 -25.33
C GLU A 106 21.29 19.02 -25.56
N VAL A 107 21.74 17.81 -25.94
CA VAL A 107 23.16 17.54 -26.20
C VAL A 107 23.52 17.98 -27.62
N ALA A 108 24.47 18.92 -27.74
CA ALA A 108 24.96 19.36 -29.02
C ALA A 108 25.59 18.16 -29.79
N PRO A 109 25.30 17.99 -31.09
CA PRO A 109 25.74 16.84 -31.87
C PRO A 109 27.27 16.68 -31.89
N GLU A 110 28.02 17.78 -31.88
CA GLU A 110 29.48 17.76 -31.72
C GLU A 110 29.97 17.01 -30.47
N THR A 111 29.20 17.04 -29.38
CA THR A 111 29.53 16.36 -28.12
C THR A 111 29.35 14.85 -28.23
N LEU A 112 28.35 14.39 -29.01
CA LEU A 112 28.06 12.98 -29.26
C LEU A 112 29.16 12.33 -30.12
N GLU A 113 29.63 13.06 -31.15
CA GLU A 113 30.71 12.61 -32.04
C GLU A 113 32.07 12.58 -31.32
N THR A 114 32.29 13.45 -30.33
CA THR A 114 33.55 13.54 -29.57
C THR A 114 33.65 12.48 -28.46
N SER A 115 32.53 11.94 -27.98
CA SER A 115 32.48 10.75 -27.13
C SER A 115 32.81 9.49 -27.93
N GLY A 116 34.08 9.37 -28.31
CA GLY A 116 34.61 8.33 -29.20
C GLY A 116 34.14 6.92 -28.89
N GLY A 117 33.80 6.21 -29.96
CA GLY A 117 33.26 4.85 -29.97
C GLY A 117 34.01 3.89 -29.06
N ARG A 118 33.39 3.54 -27.93
CA ARG A 118 33.84 2.46 -27.07
C ARG A 118 32.99 1.22 -27.33
N GLY A 119 33.52 0.35 -28.19
CA GLY A 119 33.06 -1.02 -28.38
C GLY A 119 31.63 -1.16 -28.91
N GLY A 120 31.31 -2.34 -29.41
CA GLY A 120 29.98 -2.69 -29.85
C GLY A 120 29.83 -4.21 -29.85
N SER A 121 28.70 -4.69 -29.34
CA SER A 121 28.28 -6.09 -29.45
C SER A 121 26.95 -6.14 -30.16
N SER A 122 26.83 -6.95 -31.20
CA SER A 122 25.57 -7.20 -31.88
C SER A 122 25.22 -8.69 -31.81
N GLY A 123 23.93 -8.97 -31.90
CA GLY A 123 23.38 -10.32 -31.99
C GLY A 123 22.08 -10.28 -32.79
N ARG A 124 21.73 -11.40 -33.42
CA ARG A 124 20.43 -11.61 -34.04
C ARG A 124 19.79 -12.84 -33.39
N TRP A 125 18.49 -12.75 -33.17
CA TRP A 125 17.68 -13.82 -32.59
C TRP A 125 16.91 -14.49 -33.73
#